data_AF-A0A7V3HB48-F1
#
_entry.id   AF-A0A7V3HB48-F1
#
_cell.length_a   1.000
_cell.length_b   1.000
_cell.length_c   1.000
_cell.angle_alpha   90.00
_cell.angle_beta   90.00
_cell.angle_gamma   90.00
#
_symmetry.space_group_name_H-M   'P 1'
#
loop_
_entity.id
_entity.type
_entity.pdbx_description
1 polymer ?
#
loop_
_entity_poly.entity_id
_entity_poly.type
_entity_poly.pdbx_seq_one_letter_code
_entity_poly.pdbx_strand_id
1 'polypeptide(L)' 'MRRRPRIPGLSFSWRRALGISQAQARLSRQIGVPLSRAGRQRKIGAASGGLGVFALIIAALLSGLRRR' A
#
# COMPACT_ATOMS: atom_id res chain seq x y z
N MET A 1 -9.63 -17.48 -12.66
CA MET A 1 -10.54 -16.33 -12.84
C MET A 1 -11.41 -16.16 -11.59
N ARG A 2 -11.32 -15.03 -10.87
CA ARG A 2 -12.10 -14.82 -9.64
C ARG A 2 -13.49 -14.31 -10.05
N ARG A 3 -14.54 -15.14 -9.89
CA ARG A 3 -15.93 -14.75 -10.20
C ARG A 3 -16.28 -13.54 -9.32
N ARG A 4 -16.50 -12.38 -9.94
CA ARG A 4 -17.00 -11.21 -9.22
C ARG A 4 -18.46 -11.49 -8.84
N PRO A 5 -18.86 -11.28 -7.58
CA PRO A 5 -20.28 -11.36 -7.24
C PRO A 5 -21.06 -10.38 -8.11
N ARG A 6 -22.23 -10.81 -8.61
CA ARG A 6 -23.13 -9.98 -9.44
C ARG A 6 -23.58 -8.70 -8.72
N ILE A 7 -23.51 -8.70 -7.39
CA ILE A 7 -23.81 -7.57 -6.55
C ILE A 7 -22.50 -6.82 -6.26
N PRO A 8 -22.33 -5.59 -6.75
CA PRO A 8 -21.16 -4.78 -6.43
C PRO A 8 -21.10 -4.55 -4.90
N GLY A 9 -19.95 -4.86 -4.28
CA GLY A 9 -19.72 -4.64 -2.84
C GLY A 9 -19.85 -5.88 -1.94
N LEU A 10 -20.43 -6.99 -2.42
CA LEU A 10 -20.59 -8.21 -1.60
C LEU A 10 -19.32 -9.09 -1.63
N SER A 11 -18.26 -8.71 -0.91
CA SER A 11 -17.06 -9.54 -0.75
C SER A 11 -17.10 -10.34 0.56
N PHE A 12 -17.67 -11.54 0.52
CA PHE A 12 -17.65 -12.43 1.69
C PHE A 12 -16.25 -13.02 1.91
N SER A 13 -15.81 -13.03 3.16
CA SER A 13 -14.54 -13.65 3.56
C SER A 13 -14.67 -14.28 4.93
N TRP A 14 -14.37 -15.58 5.00
CA TRP A 14 -14.33 -16.33 6.25
C TRP A 14 -13.39 -15.73 7.30
N ARG A 15 -12.28 -15.10 6.88
CA ARG A 15 -11.34 -14.42 7.80
C ARG A 15 -11.90 -13.16 8.46
N ARG A 16 -12.96 -12.57 7.90
CA ARG A 16 -13.71 -11.48 8.54
C ARG A 16 -14.81 -12.03 9.44
N ALA A 17 -15.53 -13.07 9.00
CA ALA A 17 -16.56 -13.74 9.79
C ALA A 17 -16.00 -14.33 11.10
N LEU A 18 -14.83 -14.96 11.02
CA LEU A 18 -14.12 -15.52 12.19
C LEU A 18 -13.45 -14.45 13.08
N GLY A 19 -13.58 -13.15 12.78
CA GLY A 19 -13.01 -12.07 13.60
C GLY A 19 -11.49 -11.89 13.55
N ILE A 20 -10.74 -12.79 12.90
CA ILE A 20 -9.27 -12.75 12.78
C ILE A 20 -8.80 -11.39 12.23
N SER A 21 -9.51 -10.86 11.23
CA SER A 21 -9.19 -9.56 10.63
C SER A 21 -9.36 -8.39 11.63
N GLN A 22 -10.37 -8.46 12.50
CA GLN A 22 -10.61 -7.44 13.52
C GLN A 22 -9.57 -7.51 14.64
N ALA A 23 -9.20 -8.71 15.09
CA ALA A 23 -8.16 -8.90 16.10
C ALA A 23 -6.82 -8.32 15.63
N GLN A 24 -6.43 -8.61 14.38
CA GLN A 24 -5.20 -8.07 13.80
C GLN A 24 -5.20 -6.54 13.70
N ALA A 25 -6.36 -5.94 13.41
CA ALA A 25 -6.53 -4.49 13.39
C ALA A 25 -6.46 -3.87 14.80
N ARG A 26 -7.02 -4.51 15.82
CA ARG A 26 -6.93 -4.05 17.22
C ARG A 26 -5.50 -4.07 17.74
N LEU A 27 -4.79 -5.18 17.52
CA LEU A 27 -3.38 -5.30 17.88
C LEU A 27 -2.53 -4.25 17.18
N SER A 28 -2.76 -4.02 15.89
CA SER A 28 -2.04 -2.99 15.12
C SER A 28 -2.23 -1.57 15.68
N ARG A 29 -3.40 -1.25 16.25
CA ARG A 29 -3.66 0.05 16.90
C ARG A 29 -2.99 0.15 18.27
N GLN A 30 -2.97 -0.94 19.03
CA GLN A 30 -2.31 -0.98 20.34
C GLN A 30 -0.79 -0.84 20.24
N ILE A 31 -0.18 -1.57 19.30
CA ILE A 31 1.28 -1.55 19.12
C ILE A 31 1.79 -0.40 18.23
N GLY A 32 0.88 0.31 17.53
CA GLY A 32 1.22 1.40 16.60
C GLY A 32 1.87 0.96 15.27
N VAL A 33 2.22 -0.31 15.12
CA VAL A 33 2.87 -0.87 13.91
C VAL A 33 1.84 -1.58 13.02
N PRO A 34 1.84 -1.35 11.69
CA PRO A 34 0.97 -2.05 10.77
C PRO A 34 1.37 -3.53 10.63
N LEU A 35 0.52 -4.42 11.15
CA LEU A 35 0.70 -5.88 11.05
C LEU A 35 0.32 -6.45 9.67
N SER A 36 -0.34 -5.66 8.83
CA SER A 36 -0.74 -6.09 7.49
C SER A 36 0.32 -5.76 6.44
N ARG A 37 0.54 -6.67 5.49
CA ARG A 37 1.44 -6.44 4.35
C ARG A 37 1.05 -5.20 3.55
N ALA A 38 -0.25 -5.04 3.29
CA ALA A 38 -0.78 -3.86 2.57
C ALA A 38 -0.57 -2.56 3.36
N GLY A 39 -0.74 -2.58 4.69
CA GLY A 39 -0.46 -1.41 5.54
C GLY A 39 1.01 -0.99 5.51
N ARG A 40 1.94 -1.97 5.58
CA ARG A 40 3.37 -1.71 5.41
C ARG A 40 3.70 -1.15 4.03
N GLN A 41 3.15 -1.74 2.98
CA GLN A 41 3.33 -1.27 1.60
C GLN A 41 2.82 0.15 1.38
N ARG A 42 1.73 0.58 2.05
CA ARG A 42 1.27 1.97 1.98
C ARG A 42 2.22 2.94 2.67
N LYS A 43 2.77 2.59 3.84
CA LYS A 43 3.76 3.43 4.52
C LYS A 43 5.08 3.51 3.74
N ILE A 44 5.59 2.37 3.28
CA ILE A 44 6.82 2.31 2.48
C ILE A 44 6.60 2.98 1.12
N GLY A 45 5.48 2.72 0.46
CA GLY A 45 5.12 3.32 -0.82
C GLY A 45 4.93 4.84 -0.74
N ALA A 46 4.36 5.36 0.34
CA ALA A 46 4.30 6.80 0.60
C ALA A 46 5.72 7.39 0.78
N ALA A 47 6.61 6.68 1.47
CA ALA A 47 8.01 7.10 1.63
C ALA A 47 8.82 7.02 0.32
N SER A 48 8.63 5.96 -0.48
CA SER A 48 9.38 5.71 -1.71
C SER A 48 8.84 6.47 -2.91
N GLY A 49 7.55 6.81 -2.91
CA GLY A 49 6.90 7.54 -4.00
C GLY A 49 7.51 8.93 -4.22
N GLY A 50 7.89 9.62 -3.14
CA GLY A 50 8.57 10.91 -3.22
C GLY A 50 9.97 10.82 -3.86
N LEU A 51 10.75 9.81 -3.47
CA LEU A 51 12.11 9.58 -4.00
C LEU A 51 12.11 9.19 -5.47
N GLY A 52 11.13 8.41 -5.93
CA GLY A 52 11.02 8.02 -7.34
C GLY A 52 10.80 9.21 -8.27
N VAL A 53 9.92 10.13 -7.89
CA VAL A 53 9.66 11.36 -8.67
C VAL A 53 10.86 12.32 -8.58
N PHE A 54 11.46 12.48 -7.40
CA PHE A 54 12.68 13.29 -7.24
C PHE A 54 13.84 12.76 -8.09
N ALA A 55 14.05 11.44 -8.12
CA ALA A 55 15.11 10.82 -8.93
C ALA A 55 14.90 11.06 -10.44
N LEU A 56 13.66 11.01 -10.92
CA LEU A 56 13.33 11.31 -12.32
C LEU A 56 13.59 12.79 -12.66
N ILE A 57 13.24 13.71 -11.76
CA ILE A 57 13.50 15.15 -11.93
C ILE A 57 15.01 15.42 -11.95
N ILE A 58 15.77 14.84 -11.01
CA ILE A 58 17.24 14.94 -10.95
C ILE A 58 17.86 14.38 -12.24
N ALA A 59 17.43 13.21 -12.70
CA ALA A 59 17.94 12.60 -13.92
C ALA A 59 17.66 13.47 -15.16
N ALA A 60 16.47 14.07 -15.25
CA ALA A 60 16.10 14.97 -16.33
C ALA A 60 16.97 16.24 -16.33
N LEU A 61 17.17 16.87 -15.16
CA LEU A 61 18.02 18.05 -14.99
C LEU A 61 19.49 17.76 -15.34
N LEU A 62 20.04 16.66 -14.84
CA LEU A 62 21.41 16.23 -15.14
C LEU A 62 21.60 15.91 -16.63
N SER A 63 20.59 15.31 -17.27
CA SER A 63 20.63 15.02 -18.71
C SER A 63 20.56 16.29 -19.59
N GLY A 64 20.03 17.39 -19.05
CA GLY A 64 20.02 18.70 -19.68
C GLY A 64 21.32 19.47 -19.49
N LEU A 65 21.94 19.35 -18.30
CA LEU A 65 23.22 20.00 -17.99
C LEU A 65 24.39 19.39 -18.78
N ARG A 66 24.34 18.08 -19.05
CA ARG A 66 25.36 17.35 -19.83
C ARG A 66 25.26 17.58 -21.36
N ARG A 67 24.17 18.20 -21.82
CA ARG A 67 23.89 18.47 -23.24
C ARG A 67 24.19 19.92 -23.66
N ARG A 68 24.63 20.77 -22.73
CA ARG A 68 25.27 22.07 -23.03
C ARG A 68 26.78 21.90 -23.03
#